data_AF-A0A067KCG0-F1
#
_entry.id   AF-A0A067KCG0-F1
#
_cell.length_a   1.000
_cell.length_b   1.000
_cell.length_c   1.000
_cell.angle_alpha   90.00
_cell.angle_beta   90.00
_cell.angle_gamma   90.00
#
_symmetry.space_group_name_H-M   'P 1'
#
loop_
_entity.id
_entity.type
_entity.pdbx_description
1 polymer ?
#
loop_
_entity_poly.entity_id
_entity_poly.type
_entity_poly.pdbx_seq_one_letter_code
_entity_poly.pdbx_strand_id
1 'polypeptide(L)'
;MPVLPDDMLEFLDAPVPYIVGVKNKTSEVQSKLTNAILVDANKNQTKSPTVPQLPKHKELFSSLSPYHAKLVGESYLARKRPVYECTDVQVEAAKDFLAVLRSYLDSLCSNLRSHTITNVQSNNDKVSLLLKESFIDSFPNRDRPFMKLFVDTQLFSVHTDLVLSFFQKE
;
A
#
# COMPACT_ATOMS: atom_id res chain seq x y z
N MET A 1 9.94 2.06 -10.66
CA MET A 1 10.38 2.70 -11.93
C MET A 1 9.15 2.88 -12.81
N PRO A 2 8.74 4.12 -13.14
CA PRO A 2 7.42 4.38 -13.73
C PRO A 2 7.16 3.65 -15.04
N VAL A 3 8.16 3.57 -15.93
CA VAL A 3 8.10 2.83 -17.18
C VAL A 3 9.43 2.11 -17.38
N LEU A 4 9.39 0.79 -17.61
CA LEU A 4 10.52 -0.08 -17.88
C LEU A 4 10.87 -0.03 -19.37
N PRO A 5 12.11 0.33 -19.75
CA PRO A 5 12.61 0.22 -21.11
C PRO A 5 12.60 -1.23 -21.63
N ASP A 6 12.45 -1.40 -22.95
CA ASP A 6 12.36 -2.72 -23.59
C ASP A 6 13.68 -3.52 -23.51
N ASP A 7 14.83 -2.85 -23.33
CA ASP A 7 16.15 -3.46 -23.16
C ASP A 7 16.46 -3.88 -21.72
N MET A 8 15.53 -3.63 -20.78
CA MET A 8 15.72 -3.85 -19.35
C MET A 8 14.75 -4.90 -18.77
N LEU A 9 14.12 -5.73 -19.61
CA LEU A 9 13.11 -6.71 -19.19
C LEU A 9 13.63 -7.79 -18.21
N GLU A 10 14.94 -7.91 -18.03
CA GLU A 10 15.56 -8.74 -16.99
C GLU A 10 15.19 -8.31 -15.56
N PHE A 11 14.86 -7.04 -15.30
CA PHE A 11 14.44 -6.61 -13.97
C PHE A 11 13.08 -7.19 -13.54
N LEU A 12 12.28 -7.73 -14.46
CA LEU A 12 11.04 -8.43 -14.11
C LEU A 12 11.32 -9.73 -13.34
N ASP A 13 12.51 -10.31 -13.48
CA ASP A 13 12.93 -11.51 -12.77
C ASP A 13 13.51 -11.19 -11.38
N ALA A 14 13.52 -9.92 -10.97
CA ALA A 14 14.06 -9.51 -9.68
C ALA A 14 13.30 -10.18 -8.52
N PRO A 15 14.00 -10.77 -7.53
CA PRO A 15 13.37 -11.50 -6.42
C PRO A 15 12.78 -10.57 -5.35
N VAL A 16 12.96 -9.25 -5.50
CA VAL A 16 12.52 -8.23 -4.54
C VAL A 16 11.19 -7.61 -4.98
N PRO A 17 10.34 -7.11 -4.06
CA PRO A 17 9.12 -6.42 -4.43
C PRO A 17 9.39 -5.20 -5.31
N TYR A 18 8.66 -5.08 -6.42
CA TYR A 18 8.79 -3.94 -7.34
C TYR A 18 7.42 -3.46 -7.85
N ILE A 19 7.39 -2.20 -8.27
CA ILE A 19 6.29 -1.61 -9.05
C ILE A 19 6.90 -0.97 -10.29
N VAL A 20 6.51 -1.50 -11.45
CA VAL A 20 7.01 -1.07 -12.77
C VAL A 20 5.87 -0.98 -13.78
N GLY A 21 5.91 0.03 -14.64
CA GLY A 21 5.03 0.10 -15.81
C GLY A 21 5.68 -0.55 -17.03
N VAL A 22 4.92 -1.34 -17.78
CA VAL A 22 5.38 -1.96 -19.02
C VAL A 22 4.44 -1.54 -20.14
N LYS A 23 4.99 -1.02 -21.24
CA LYS A 23 4.19 -0.48 -22.35
C LYS A 23 3.53 -1.59 -23.17
N ASN A 24 4.31 -2.60 -23.56
CA ASN A 24 3.88 -3.65 -24.48
C ASN A 24 3.82 -5.00 -23.76
N LYS A 25 2.69 -5.69 -23.87
CA LYS A 25 2.51 -7.03 -23.31
C LYS A 25 3.04 -8.11 -24.26
N THR A 26 4.34 -8.13 -24.49
CA THR A 26 5.02 -9.12 -25.35
C THR A 26 4.98 -10.52 -24.72
N SER A 27 5.27 -11.57 -25.49
CA SER A 27 5.37 -12.94 -24.98
C SER A 27 6.48 -13.07 -23.92
N GLU A 28 7.58 -12.35 -24.09
CA GLU A 28 8.69 -12.30 -23.14
C GLU A 28 8.26 -11.70 -21.78
N VAL A 29 7.54 -10.58 -21.80
CA VAL A 29 6.96 -10.00 -20.58
C VAL A 29 6.03 -11.00 -19.90
N GLN A 30 5.17 -11.67 -20.67
CA GLN A 30 4.23 -12.64 -20.09
C GLN A 30 4.92 -13.83 -19.43
N SER A 31 6.02 -14.33 -20.01
CA SER A 31 6.78 -15.44 -19.42
C SER A 31 7.41 -15.11 -18.05
N LYS A 32 7.67 -13.83 -17.77
CA LYS A 32 8.32 -13.35 -16.55
C LYS A 32 7.34 -12.95 -15.43
N LEU A 33 6.03 -12.97 -15.68
CA LEU A 33 4.99 -12.46 -14.76
C LEU A 33 4.29 -13.56 -13.93
N THR A 34 4.89 -14.73 -13.75
CA THR A 34 4.28 -15.89 -13.07
C THR A 34 3.86 -15.60 -11.63
N ASN A 35 4.59 -14.74 -10.91
CA ASN A 35 4.29 -14.35 -9.53
C ASN A 35 3.98 -12.85 -9.37
N ALA A 36 3.45 -12.21 -10.42
CA ALA A 36 3.18 -10.77 -10.42
C ALA A 36 1.68 -10.46 -10.33
N ILE A 37 1.35 -9.30 -9.75
CA ILE A 37 0.04 -8.68 -9.88
C ILE A 37 0.07 -7.81 -11.14
N LEU A 38 -0.67 -8.22 -12.17
CA LEU A 38 -0.77 -7.49 -13.43
C LEU A 38 -2.02 -6.61 -13.42
N VAL A 39 -1.83 -5.32 -13.64
CA VAL A 39 -2.91 -4.35 -13.89
C VAL A 39 -2.83 -3.92 -15.36
N ASP A 40 -3.80 -4.35 -16.16
CA ASP A 40 -3.97 -3.90 -17.54
C ASP A 40 -4.86 -2.65 -17.55
N ALA A 41 -4.22 -1.48 -17.56
CA ALA A 41 -4.91 -0.20 -17.56
C ALA A 41 -5.77 0.03 -18.81
N ASN A 42 -5.41 -0.56 -19.95
CA ASN A 42 -6.16 -0.41 -21.21
C ASN A 42 -7.46 -1.21 -21.17
N LYS A 43 -7.45 -2.39 -20.55
CA LYS A 43 -8.63 -3.27 -20.41
C LYS A 43 -9.39 -3.07 -19.12
N ASN A 44 -8.86 -2.26 -18.20
CA ASN A 44 -9.35 -2.14 -16.83
C ASN A 44 -9.50 -3.51 -16.14
N GLN A 45 -8.46 -4.34 -16.25
CA GLN A 45 -8.44 -5.70 -15.72
C GLN A 45 -7.24 -5.92 -14.80
N THR A 46 -7.47 -6.65 -13.71
CA THR A 46 -6.41 -7.08 -12.79
C THR A 46 -6.30 -8.60 -12.82
N LYS A 47 -5.07 -9.11 -12.92
CA LYS A 47 -4.76 -10.53 -12.71
C LYS A 47 -3.83 -10.62 -11.51
N SER A 48 -4.25 -11.36 -10.50
CA SER A 48 -3.44 -11.64 -9.33
C SER A 48 -3.58 -13.10 -8.96
N PRO A 49 -2.48 -13.81 -8.63
CA PRO A 49 -2.58 -15.16 -8.08
C PRO A 49 -3.28 -15.15 -6.72
N THR A 50 -2.99 -14.16 -5.87
CA THR A 50 -3.59 -13.99 -4.53
C THR A 50 -3.62 -12.52 -4.10
N VAL A 51 -4.68 -12.10 -3.43
CA VAL A 51 -4.75 -10.79 -2.75
C VAL A 51 -5.19 -11.04 -1.31
N PRO A 52 -4.41 -10.62 -0.30
CA PRO A 52 -4.78 -10.85 1.09
C PRO A 52 -6.03 -10.04 1.44
N GLN A 53 -6.87 -10.59 2.32
CA GLN A 53 -8.10 -9.92 2.74
C GLN A 53 -7.77 -8.77 3.69
N LEU A 54 -8.18 -7.55 3.33
CA LEU A 54 -7.95 -6.38 4.15
C LEU A 54 -8.87 -6.38 5.39
N PRO A 55 -8.35 -6.06 6.58
CA PRO A 55 -9.18 -5.83 7.76
C PRO A 55 -10.24 -4.78 7.44
N LYS A 56 -11.50 -5.04 7.84
CA LYS A 56 -12.63 -4.12 7.60
C LYS A 56 -12.84 -3.75 6.12
N HIS A 57 -12.49 -4.63 5.18
CA HIS A 57 -12.61 -4.37 3.73
C HIS A 57 -13.95 -3.75 3.29
N LYS A 58 -15.08 -4.22 3.83
CA LYS A 58 -16.41 -3.68 3.46
C LYS A 58 -16.59 -2.21 3.85
N GLU A 59 -16.10 -1.83 5.02
CA GLU A 59 -16.17 -0.45 5.51
C GLU A 59 -15.27 0.43 4.66
N LEU A 60 -14.02 0.01 4.44
CA LEU A 60 -13.06 0.71 3.58
C LEU A 60 -13.62 0.92 2.17
N PHE A 61 -14.16 -0.14 1.55
CA PHE A 61 -14.77 -0.06 0.23
C PHE A 61 -15.93 0.95 0.20
N SER A 62 -16.79 0.94 1.22
CA SER A 62 -17.92 1.86 1.32
C SER A 62 -17.46 3.31 1.47
N SER A 63 -16.40 3.57 2.24
CA SER A 63 -15.81 4.91 2.39
C SER A 63 -15.12 5.41 1.12
N LEU A 64 -14.51 4.52 0.33
CA LEU A 64 -13.83 4.87 -0.93
C LEU A 64 -14.80 5.02 -2.12
N SER A 65 -15.95 4.36 -2.06
CA SER A 65 -16.90 4.26 -3.18
C SER A 65 -17.38 5.62 -3.75
N PRO A 66 -17.73 6.63 -2.93
CA PRO A 66 -18.19 7.92 -3.46
C PRO A 66 -17.13 8.64 -4.28
N TYR A 67 -15.88 8.64 -3.80
CA TYR A 67 -14.74 9.27 -4.45
C TYR A 67 -14.34 8.51 -5.71
N HIS A 68 -14.35 7.17 -5.66
CA HIS A 68 -14.17 6.33 -6.83
C HIS A 68 -15.21 6.61 -7.92
N ALA A 69 -16.50 6.68 -7.57
CA ALA A 69 -17.56 6.99 -8.52
C ALA A 69 -17.37 8.36 -9.19
N LYS A 70 -16.94 9.37 -8.41
CA LYS A 70 -16.61 10.70 -8.92
C LYS A 70 -15.43 10.66 -9.92
N LEU A 71 -14.36 9.94 -9.58
CA LEU A 71 -13.20 9.76 -10.46
C LEU A 71 -13.55 9.03 -11.75
N VAL A 72 -14.38 7.99 -11.68
CA VAL A 72 -14.87 7.24 -12.86
C VAL A 72 -15.77 8.11 -13.73
N GLY A 73 -16.67 8.89 -13.13
CA GLY A 73 -17.54 9.82 -13.85
C GLY A 73 -16.75 10.85 -14.65
N GLU A 74 -15.77 11.51 -14.01
CA GLU A 74 -14.87 12.46 -14.67
C GLU A 74 -14.05 11.78 -15.78
N SER A 75 -13.62 10.53 -15.59
CA SER A 75 -12.86 9.78 -16.60
C SER A 75 -13.66 9.51 -17.88
N TYR A 76 -14.99 9.32 -17.77
CA TYR A 76 -15.85 9.18 -18.94
C TYR A 76 -15.98 10.50 -19.73
N LEU A 77 -16.06 11.63 -19.02
CA LEU A 77 -16.12 12.96 -19.61
C LEU A 77 -14.76 13.40 -20.20
N ALA A 78 -13.67 12.89 -19.64
CA ALA A 78 -12.29 13.19 -20.04
C ALA A 78 -11.82 12.51 -21.33
N ARG A 79 -12.63 11.70 -22.02
CA ARG A 79 -12.27 11.03 -23.29
C ARG A 79 -11.78 11.98 -24.40
N LYS A 80 -12.00 13.29 -24.27
CA LYS A 80 -11.55 14.33 -25.20
C LYS A 80 -10.29 15.08 -24.75
N ARG A 81 -9.73 14.76 -23.57
CA ARG A 81 -8.58 15.46 -22.97
C ARG A 81 -7.37 14.54 -22.85
N PRO A 82 -6.15 15.09 -22.85
CA PRO A 82 -4.96 14.29 -22.54
C PRO A 82 -5.05 13.69 -21.12
N VAL A 83 -4.61 12.44 -20.96
CA VAL A 83 -4.67 11.70 -19.68
C VAL A 83 -3.88 12.38 -18.55
N TYR A 84 -2.89 13.19 -18.88
CA TYR A 84 -2.08 13.92 -17.90
C TYR A 84 -2.75 15.22 -17.39
N GLU A 85 -3.86 15.66 -17.98
CA GLU A 85 -4.58 16.84 -17.53
C GLU A 85 -5.68 16.46 -16.52
N CYS A 86 -5.43 16.75 -15.24
CA CYS A 86 -6.41 16.55 -14.17
C CYS A 86 -7.34 17.76 -14.03
N THR A 87 -8.64 17.52 -13.85
CA THR A 87 -9.60 18.56 -13.46
C THR A 87 -9.52 18.83 -11.95
N ASP A 88 -9.93 20.02 -11.51
CA ASP A 88 -10.04 20.34 -10.07
C ASP A 88 -10.94 19.32 -9.36
N VAL A 89 -12.00 18.86 -10.03
CA VAL A 89 -12.92 17.84 -9.53
C VAL A 89 -12.21 16.51 -9.30
N GLN A 90 -11.35 16.07 -10.22
CA GLN A 90 -10.52 14.87 -10.07
C GLN A 90 -9.48 15.02 -8.97
N VAL A 91 -8.81 16.18 -8.91
CA VAL A 91 -7.80 16.47 -7.88
C VAL A 91 -8.41 16.38 -6.48
N GLU A 92 -9.54 17.04 -6.24
CA GLU A 92 -10.20 16.98 -4.94
C GLU A 92 -10.72 15.57 -4.61
N ALA A 93 -11.33 14.88 -5.59
CA ALA A 93 -11.77 13.50 -5.38
C ALA A 93 -10.60 12.55 -5.04
N ALA A 94 -9.44 12.73 -5.69
CA ALA A 94 -8.25 11.93 -5.42
C ALA A 94 -7.65 12.25 -4.05
N LYS A 95 -7.61 13.53 -3.64
CA LYS A 95 -7.18 13.93 -2.29
C LYS A 95 -8.02 13.26 -1.22
N ASP A 96 -9.35 13.32 -1.35
CA ASP A 96 -10.26 12.71 -0.38
C ASP A 96 -10.14 11.18 -0.36
N PHE A 97 -10.04 10.55 -1.53
CA PHE A 97 -9.81 9.10 -1.64
C PHE A 97 -8.52 8.69 -0.91
N LEU A 98 -7.44 9.44 -1.09
CA LEU A 98 -6.15 9.20 -0.42
C LEU A 98 -6.23 9.49 1.09
N ALA A 99 -7.00 10.49 1.51
CA ALA A 99 -7.22 10.77 2.93
C ALA A 99 -7.92 9.62 3.65
N VAL A 100 -8.92 9.00 3.02
CA VAL A 100 -9.58 7.79 3.53
C VAL A 100 -8.59 6.63 3.64
N LEU A 101 -7.78 6.38 2.60
CA LEU A 101 -6.76 5.32 2.63
C LEU A 101 -5.73 5.56 3.74
N ARG A 102 -5.27 6.80 3.90
CA ARG A 102 -4.32 7.18 4.94
C ARG A 102 -4.90 6.94 6.33
N SER A 103 -6.11 7.43 6.58
CA SER A 103 -6.82 7.23 7.86
C SER A 103 -7.02 5.74 8.18
N TYR A 104 -7.34 4.93 7.16
CA TYR A 104 -7.43 3.49 7.30
C TYR A 104 -6.09 2.87 7.73
N LEU A 105 -4.98 3.19 7.06
CA LEU A 105 -3.66 2.69 7.42
C LEU A 105 -3.21 3.17 8.81
N ASP A 106 -3.44 4.44 9.14
CA ASP A 106 -3.17 5.00 10.47
C ASP A 106 -3.97 4.26 11.55
N SER A 107 -5.22 3.86 11.25
CA SER A 107 -6.03 3.06 12.19
C SER A 107 -5.43 1.69 12.48
N LEU A 108 -4.81 1.05 11.49
CA LEU A 108 -4.10 -0.22 11.67
C LEU A 108 -2.83 -0.05 12.52
N CYS A 109 -2.23 1.14 12.54
CA CYS A 109 -1.02 1.43 13.32
C CYS A 109 -1.30 2.15 14.66
N SER A 110 -2.56 2.39 15.00
CA SER A 110 -2.95 3.32 16.07
C SER A 110 -2.50 2.88 17.48
N ASN A 111 -2.35 1.58 17.72
CA ASN A 111 -2.00 1.03 19.03
C ASN A 111 -0.53 0.58 19.17
N LEU A 112 0.36 0.95 18.23
CA LEU A 112 1.78 0.58 18.27
C LEU A 112 2.44 0.84 19.63
N ARG A 113 2.13 1.99 20.27
CA ARG A 113 2.68 2.38 21.57
C ARG A 113 2.39 1.36 22.68
N SER A 114 1.18 0.80 22.70
CA SER A 114 0.77 -0.19 23.71
C SER A 114 1.50 -1.53 23.61
N HIS A 115 2.14 -1.78 22.45
CA HIS A 115 2.89 -3.00 22.17
C HIS A 115 4.40 -2.72 22.04
N THR A 116 4.85 -1.57 22.53
CA THR A 116 6.25 -1.16 22.50
C THR A 116 6.85 -1.23 23.90
N ILE A 117 8.03 -1.82 24.02
CA ILE A 117 8.87 -1.71 25.22
C ILE A 117 9.92 -0.63 24.97
N THR A 118 10.04 0.33 25.89
CA THR A 118 11.15 1.30 25.89
C THR A 118 12.11 0.96 27.02
N ASN A 119 13.34 0.62 26.67
CA ASN A 119 14.42 0.44 27.63
C ASN A 119 15.18 1.77 27.79
N VAL A 120 15.32 2.22 29.04
CA VAL A 120 16.08 3.43 29.40
C VAL A 120 17.44 2.97 29.92
N GLN A 121 18.50 3.24 29.15
CA GLN A 121 19.86 2.88 29.51
C GLN A 121 20.45 3.88 30.51
N SER A 122 21.54 3.49 31.18
CA SER A 122 22.21 4.29 32.22
C SER A 122 22.82 5.61 31.70
N ASN A 123 23.00 5.74 30.38
CA ASN A 123 23.49 6.94 29.70
C ASN A 123 22.36 7.85 29.17
N ASN A 124 21.11 7.64 29.61
CA ASN A 124 19.89 8.28 29.10
C ASN A 124 19.53 7.92 27.64
N ASP A 125 20.18 6.93 27.02
CA ASP A 125 19.71 6.43 25.73
C ASP A 125 18.42 5.64 25.91
N LYS A 126 17.41 5.97 25.10
CA LYS A 126 16.14 5.25 25.04
C LYS A 126 16.11 4.40 23.78
N VAL A 127 15.89 3.10 23.95
CA VAL A 127 15.68 2.16 22.83
C VAL A 127 14.27 1.62 22.93
N SER A 128 13.46 1.90 21.92
CA SER A 128 12.09 1.39 21.81
C SER A 128 12.03 0.21 20.84
N LEU A 129 11.38 -0.87 21.24
CA LEU A 129 11.21 -2.09 20.45
C LEU A 129 9.73 -2.47 20.39
N LEU A 130 9.21 -2.66 19.17
CA LEU A 130 7.86 -3.18 18.96
C LEU A 130 7.83 -4.70 19.17
N LEU A 131 6.93 -5.17 20.03
CA LEU A 131 6.62 -6.59 20.20
C LEU A 131 5.62 -7.03 19.12
N LYS A 132 6.12 -7.49 17.97
CA LYS A 132 5.29 -7.84 16.79
C LYS A 132 4.15 -8.80 17.10
N GLU A 133 4.41 -9.91 17.81
CA GLU A 133 3.38 -10.90 18.15
C GLU A 133 2.28 -10.30 19.05
N SER A 134 2.67 -9.50 20.04
CA SER A 134 1.71 -8.80 20.90
C SER A 134 0.85 -7.83 20.11
N PHE A 135 1.45 -7.10 19.17
CA PHE A 135 0.72 -6.20 18.26
C PHE A 135 -0.23 -6.97 17.34
N ILE A 136 0.19 -8.08 16.72
CA ILE A 136 -0.67 -8.93 15.89
C ILE A 136 -1.84 -9.48 16.72
N ASP A 137 -1.58 -9.94 17.94
CA ASP A 137 -2.60 -10.55 18.80
C ASP A 137 -3.66 -9.56 19.31
N SER A 138 -3.38 -8.24 19.22
CA SER A 138 -4.36 -7.19 19.51
C SER A 138 -5.51 -7.14 18.48
N PHE A 139 -5.33 -7.73 17.30
CA PHE A 139 -6.35 -7.75 16.24
C PHE A 139 -7.29 -8.95 16.37
N PRO A 140 -8.54 -8.83 15.86
CA PRO A 140 -9.45 -9.97 15.76
C PRO A 140 -8.84 -11.12 14.96
N ASN A 141 -9.13 -12.37 15.36
CA ASN A 141 -8.54 -13.58 14.75
C ASN A 141 -8.65 -13.62 13.22
N ARG A 142 -9.74 -13.10 12.65
CA ARG A 142 -9.97 -13.03 11.19
C ARG A 142 -8.99 -12.09 10.46
N ASP A 143 -8.49 -11.07 11.15
CA ASP A 143 -7.64 -10.01 10.58
C ASP A 143 -6.14 -10.33 10.79
N ARG A 144 -5.81 -11.21 11.75
CA ARG A 144 -4.43 -11.63 12.05
C ARG A 144 -3.64 -12.18 10.86
N PRO A 145 -4.21 -12.98 9.93
CA PRO A 145 -3.48 -13.45 8.75
C PRO A 145 -2.95 -12.30 7.89
N PHE A 146 -3.74 -11.24 7.71
CA PHE A 146 -3.28 -10.04 7.03
C PHE A 146 -2.22 -9.32 7.85
N MET A 147 -2.45 -9.14 9.15
CA MET A 147 -1.50 -8.42 10.01
C MET A 147 -0.12 -9.09 10.05
N LYS A 148 -0.05 -10.42 10.03
CA LYS A 148 1.21 -11.16 9.90
C LYS A 148 1.98 -10.77 8.64
N LEU A 149 1.32 -10.74 7.49
CA LEU A 149 1.94 -10.29 6.23
C LEU A 149 2.31 -8.80 6.27
N PHE A 150 1.46 -7.97 6.88
CA PHE A 150 1.63 -6.53 6.94
C PHE A 150 2.86 -6.12 7.77
N VAL A 151 3.06 -6.71 8.95
CA VAL A 151 4.19 -6.37 9.84
C VAL A 151 5.55 -6.86 9.33
N ASP A 152 5.53 -7.77 8.35
CA ASP A 152 6.73 -8.29 7.69
C ASP A 152 7.09 -7.47 6.43
N THR A 153 6.28 -6.48 6.07
CA THR A 153 6.63 -5.58 4.97
C THR A 153 7.77 -4.62 5.34
N GLN A 154 8.61 -4.32 4.35
CA GLN A 154 9.65 -3.30 4.50
C GLN A 154 9.05 -1.92 4.83
N LEU A 155 7.90 -1.59 4.23
CA LEU A 155 7.21 -0.31 4.46
C LEU A 155 6.73 -0.17 5.90
N PHE A 156 6.18 -1.24 6.49
CA PHE A 156 5.80 -1.22 7.90
C PHE A 156 7.01 -1.05 8.82
N SER A 157 8.13 -1.70 8.51
CA SER A 157 9.37 -1.58 9.29
C SER A 157 9.87 -0.13 9.29
N VAL A 158 9.97 0.50 8.11
CA VAL A 158 10.38 1.91 7.98
C VAL A 158 9.43 2.86 8.71
N HIS A 159 8.12 2.64 8.60
CA HIS A 159 7.13 3.45 9.31
C HIS A 159 7.24 3.30 10.83
N THR A 160 7.40 2.06 11.31
CA THR A 160 7.52 1.76 12.74
C THR A 160 8.78 2.38 13.32
N ASP A 161 9.93 2.27 12.65
CA ASP A 161 11.18 2.88 13.11
C ASP A 161 11.04 4.40 13.30
N LEU A 162 10.36 5.06 12.35
CA LEU A 162 10.04 6.47 12.46
C LEU A 162 9.15 6.75 13.68
N VAL A 163 8.07 6.00 13.88
CA VAL A 163 7.16 6.16 15.02
C VAL A 163 7.89 5.94 16.35
N LEU A 164 8.67 4.87 16.46
CA LEU A 164 9.44 4.54 17.65
C LEU A 164 10.49 5.61 17.98
N SER A 165 11.07 6.26 16.97
CA SER A 165 11.99 7.38 17.19
C SER A 165 11.34 8.57 17.92
N PHE A 166 10.02 8.74 17.80
CA PHE A 166 9.29 9.75 18.57
C PHE A 166 9.09 9.32 20.03
N PHE A 167 8.80 8.04 20.28
CA PHE A 167 8.67 7.52 21.65
C PHE A 167 9.98 7.59 22.44
N GLN A 168 11.12 7.56 21.76
CA GLN A 168 12.44 7.74 22.38
C GLN A 168 12.72 9.21 22.76
N LYS A 169 12.02 10.17 22.15
CA LYS A 169 12.18 11.61 22.43
C LYS A 169 11.27 12.10 23.56
N GLU A 170 10.20 11.37 23.86
CA GLU A 170 9.36 11.55 25.06
C GLU A 170 10.06 10.94 26.27
#